data_AF-A0A9E6CNX8-F1
#
_entry.id   AF-A0A9E6CNX8-F1
#
_cell.length_a   1.000
_cell.length_b   1.000
_cell.length_c   1.000
_cell.angle_alpha   90.00
_cell.angle_beta   90.00
_cell.angle_gamma   90.00
#
_symmetry.space_group_name_H-M   'P 1'
#
loop_
_entity.id
_entity.type
_entity.pdbx_description
1 polymer ?
#
loop_
_entity_poly.entity_id
_entity_poly.type
_entity_poly.pdbx_seq_one_letter_code
_entity_poly.pdbx_strand_id
1 'polypeptide(L)'
;MKSGGIAGLILGIGLLAFGIYHLVIGVYLWAVIKLIIGAGLVMLKFTKSRYGNIIFGHMVIVAGCMLVTAGIYYVPMIAEQIKANNGQILLIYIFAMPLFWGFFAIFGGICAIYHGFCKCVRKD
;
A
#
# COMPACT_ATOMS: atom_id res chain seq x y z
N MET A 1 12.76 -14.23 11.26
CA MET A 1 12.99 -12.83 10.84
C MET A 1 14.29 -12.35 11.47
N LYS A 2 15.42 -12.30 10.75
CA LYS A 2 16.66 -11.72 11.30
C LYS A 2 17.15 -10.47 10.54
N SER A 3 16.57 -10.12 9.40
CA SER A 3 16.92 -8.86 8.68
C SER A 3 15.74 -8.17 7.95
N GLY A 4 14.73 -8.90 7.46
CA GLY A 4 13.59 -8.30 6.73
C GLY A 4 12.45 -7.67 7.56
N GLY A 5 12.50 -7.73 8.90
CA GLY A 5 11.38 -7.34 9.76
C GLY A 5 11.26 -5.85 10.10
N ILE A 6 12.29 -5.06 9.78
CA ILE A 6 12.36 -3.63 10.10
C ILE A 6 11.73 -2.81 8.97
N ALA A 7 12.02 -3.16 7.72
CA ALA A 7 11.47 -2.49 6.55
C ALA A 7 9.93 -2.49 6.54
N GLY A 8 9.30 -3.65 6.79
CA GLY A 8 7.83 -3.74 6.88
C GLY A 8 7.22 -2.94 8.03
N LEU A 9 7.94 -2.81 9.16
CA LEU A 9 7.50 -1.97 10.27
C LEU A 9 7.59 -0.49 9.93
N ILE A 10 8.72 -0.04 9.39
CA ILE A 10 8.94 1.34 8.97
C ILE A 10 7.87 1.72 7.93
N LEU A 11 7.61 0.84 6.98
CA LEU A 11 6.63 1.06 5.94
C LEU A 11 5.20 1.09 6.49
N GLY A 12 4.86 0.18 7.41
CA GLY A 12 3.57 0.18 8.10
C GLY A 12 3.32 1.46 8.91
N ILE A 13 4.33 1.92 9.67
CA ILE A 13 4.24 3.18 10.43
C ILE A 13 4.14 4.38 9.49
N GLY A 14 4.93 4.40 8.41
CA GLY A 14 4.86 5.45 7.39
C GLY A 14 3.48 5.54 6.72
N LEU A 15 2.88 4.39 6.39
CA LEU A 15 1.53 4.31 5.85
C LEU A 15 0.46 4.78 6.84
N LEU A 16 0.62 4.48 8.12
CA LEU A 16 -0.26 4.99 9.17
C LEU A 16 -0.18 6.52 9.27
N ALA A 17 1.02 7.09 9.34
CA ALA A 17 1.22 8.53 9.39
C ALA A 17 0.65 9.23 8.15
N PHE A 18 0.91 8.68 6.97
CA PHE A 18 0.41 9.24 5.71
C PHE A 18 -1.12 9.07 5.56
N GLY A 19 -1.68 7.98 6.07
CA GLY A 19 -3.13 7.76 6.16
C GLY A 19 -3.80 8.80 7.06
N ILE A 20 -3.22 9.10 8.22
CA ILE A 20 -3.70 10.15 9.12
C ILE A 20 -3.67 11.52 8.43
N TYR A 21 -2.57 11.85 7.74
CA TYR A 21 -2.49 13.09 6.96
C TYR A 21 -3.61 13.19 5.91
N HIS A 22 -3.85 12.12 5.14
CA HIS A 22 -4.95 12.06 4.16
C HIS A 22 -6.35 12.21 4.80
N LEU A 23 -6.52 11.79 6.04
CA LEU A 23 -7.76 11.93 6.80
C LEU A 23 -8.02 13.41 7.17
N VAL A 24 -6.95 14.13 7.53
CA VAL A 24 -7.01 15.56 7.86
C VAL A 24 -7.34 16.42 6.65
N ILE A 25 -6.82 16.10 5.46
CA ILE A 25 -7.09 16.84 4.21
C ILE A 25 -8.43 16.45 3.53
N GLY A 26 -9.29 15.66 4.19
CA GLY A 26 -10.63 15.32 3.69
C GLY A 26 -10.69 14.21 2.65
N VAL A 27 -9.60 13.47 2.44
CA VAL A 27 -9.49 12.42 1.40
C VAL A 27 -9.80 11.05 2.03
N TYR A 28 -11.02 10.91 2.57
CA TYR A 28 -11.41 9.85 3.52
C TYR A 28 -11.26 8.42 3.00
N LEU A 29 -11.78 8.11 1.80
CA LEU A 29 -11.71 6.76 1.23
C LEU A 29 -10.26 6.27 1.14
N TRP A 30 -9.36 7.16 0.72
CA TRP A 30 -7.95 6.88 0.55
C TRP A 30 -7.19 6.81 1.87
N ALA A 31 -7.62 7.56 2.87
CA ALA A 31 -7.08 7.48 4.21
C ALA A 31 -7.36 6.09 4.82
N VAL A 32 -8.61 5.61 4.72
CA VAL A 32 -9.03 4.32 5.28
C VAL A 32 -8.24 3.16 4.68
N ILE A 33 -8.07 3.13 3.35
CA ILE A 33 -7.31 2.06 2.68
C ILE A 33 -5.86 2.03 3.20
N LYS A 34 -5.19 3.17 3.27
CA LYS A 34 -3.80 3.26 3.75
C LYS A 34 -3.67 2.87 5.22
N LEU A 35 -4.64 3.25 6.05
CA LEU A 35 -4.68 2.87 7.46
C LEU A 35 -4.85 1.36 7.65
N ILE A 36 -5.75 0.72 6.90
CA ILE A 36 -5.96 -0.74 6.99
C ILE A 36 -4.71 -1.50 6.57
N ILE A 37 -4.08 -1.11 5.45
CA ILE A 37 -2.84 -1.74 4.96
C ILE A 37 -1.70 -1.51 5.97
N GLY A 38 -1.54 -0.28 6.46
CA GLY A 38 -0.49 0.07 7.44
C GLY A 38 -0.65 -0.67 8.76
N ALA A 39 -1.86 -0.72 9.32
CA ALA A 39 -2.17 -1.47 10.54
C ALA A 39 -1.94 -2.98 10.36
N GLY A 40 -2.32 -3.53 9.21
CA GLY A 40 -2.10 -4.94 8.90
C GLY A 40 -0.62 -5.30 8.81
N LEU A 41 0.22 -4.46 8.18
CA LEU A 41 1.68 -4.67 8.16
C LEU A 41 2.30 -4.66 9.56
N VAL A 42 1.84 -3.76 10.43
CA VAL A 42 2.31 -3.69 11.82
C VAL A 42 1.89 -4.95 12.58
N MET A 43 0.62 -5.36 12.46
CA MET A 43 0.09 -6.55 13.15
C MET A 43 0.78 -7.85 12.70
N LEU A 44 1.02 -8.02 11.39
CA LEU A 44 1.69 -9.21 10.86
C LEU A 44 3.12 -9.38 11.36
N LYS A 45 3.81 -8.30 11.73
CA LYS A 45 5.12 -8.40 12.39
C LYS A 45 5.02 -9.15 13.72
N PHE A 46 3.95 -8.93 14.46
CA PHE A 46 3.73 -9.52 15.77
C PHE A 46 3.06 -10.91 15.66
N THR A 47 2.22 -11.12 14.65
CA THR A 47 1.56 -12.41 14.41
C THR A 47 2.30 -13.25 13.38
N LYS A 48 3.12 -14.21 13.82
CA LYS A 48 3.79 -15.20 12.94
C LYS A 48 2.82 -16.28 12.43
N SER A 49 1.69 -15.89 11.85
CA SER A 49 0.65 -16.79 11.35
C SER A 49 0.72 -16.92 9.83
N ARG A 50 0.80 -18.17 9.34
CA ARG A 50 0.73 -18.48 7.91
C ARG A 50 -0.55 -17.94 7.28
N TYR A 51 -1.69 -18.28 7.87
CA TYR A 51 -3.00 -17.88 7.35
C TYR A 51 -3.17 -16.36 7.38
N GLY A 52 -2.63 -15.70 8.42
CA GLY A 52 -2.62 -14.24 8.52
C GLY A 52 -1.91 -13.57 7.34
N ASN A 53 -0.70 -14.03 6.99
CA ASN A 53 0.06 -13.48 5.85
C ASN A 53 -0.64 -13.70 4.51
N ILE A 54 -1.24 -14.88 4.30
CA ILE A 54 -1.93 -15.20 3.04
C ILE A 54 -3.21 -14.36 2.89
N ILE A 55 -4.04 -14.29 3.93
CA ILE A 55 -5.28 -13.50 3.92
C ILE A 55 -4.97 -12.02 3.75
N PHE A 56 -4.01 -11.49 4.52
CA PHE A 56 -3.57 -10.11 4.37
C PHE A 56 -3.06 -9.83 2.95
N GLY A 57 -2.21 -10.71 2.41
CA GLY A 57 -1.70 -10.55 1.06
C GLY A 57 -2.81 -10.47 0.00
N HIS A 58 -3.84 -11.32 0.10
CA HIS A 58 -5.01 -11.25 -0.79
C HIS A 58 -5.78 -9.93 -0.63
N MET A 59 -6.05 -9.52 0.61
CA MET A 59 -6.77 -8.26 0.88
C MET A 59 -6.02 -7.05 0.32
N VAL A 60 -4.69 -7.03 0.46
CA VAL A 60 -3.85 -5.94 -0.08
C VAL A 60 -3.79 -5.98 -1.60
N ILE A 61 -3.74 -7.15 -2.24
CA ILE A 61 -3.82 -7.25 -3.71
C ILE A 61 -5.16 -6.71 -4.21
N VAL A 62 -6.27 -7.14 -3.61
CA VAL A 62 -7.62 -6.68 -3.98
C VAL A 62 -7.73 -5.16 -3.85
N ALA A 63 -7.28 -4.60 -2.71
CA ALA A 63 -7.22 -3.16 -2.50
C ALA A 63 -6.32 -2.47 -3.54
N GLY A 64 -5.16 -3.07 -3.84
CA GLY A 64 -4.23 -2.59 -4.86
C GLY A 64 -4.85 -2.54 -6.25
N CYS A 65 -5.59 -3.57 -6.65
CA CYS A 65 -6.34 -3.59 -7.91
C CYS A 65 -7.38 -2.46 -7.95
N MET A 66 -8.14 -2.24 -6.88
CA MET A 66 -9.10 -1.12 -6.80
C MET A 66 -8.40 0.25 -6.94
N LEU A 67 -7.24 0.42 -6.28
CA LEU A 67 -6.42 1.64 -6.38
C LEU A 67 -5.88 1.85 -7.80
N VAL A 68 -5.45 0.78 -8.48
CA VAL A 68 -5.00 0.85 -9.87
C VAL A 68 -6.17 1.25 -10.79
N THR A 69 -7.34 0.63 -10.65
CA THR A 69 -8.54 0.99 -11.41
C THR A 69 -8.90 2.45 -11.22
N ALA A 70 -8.93 2.92 -9.98
CA ALA A 70 -9.19 4.33 -9.69
C ALA A 70 -8.09 5.24 -10.25
N GLY A 71 -6.83 4.83 -10.17
CA GLY A 71 -5.70 5.55 -10.76
C GLY A 71 -5.84 5.74 -12.26
N ILE A 72 -6.17 4.66 -12.99
CA ILE A 72 -6.43 4.70 -14.44
C ILE A 72 -7.60 5.62 -14.77
N TYR A 73 -8.67 5.59 -13.95
CA TYR A 73 -9.82 6.46 -14.13
C TYR A 73 -9.47 7.96 -13.99
N TYR A 74 -8.52 8.32 -13.12
CA TYR A 74 -8.08 9.71 -12.95
C TYR A 74 -7.02 10.18 -13.96
N VAL A 75 -6.43 9.29 -14.76
CA VAL A 75 -5.43 9.64 -15.79
C VAL A 75 -5.87 10.80 -16.70
N PRO A 76 -7.08 10.81 -17.31
CA PRO A 76 -7.47 11.91 -18.20
C PRO A 76 -7.50 13.27 -17.48
N MET A 77 -8.02 13.33 -16.26
CA MET A 77 -8.03 14.56 -15.46
C MET A 77 -6.62 15.06 -15.13
N ILE A 78 -5.72 14.12 -14.82
CA ILE A 78 -4.31 14.44 -14.52
C ILE A 78 -3.59 14.92 -15.80
N ALA A 79 -3.85 14.28 -16.94
CA ALA A 79 -3.26 14.67 -18.23
C ALA A 79 -3.61 16.11 -18.63
N GLU A 80 -4.84 16.55 -18.38
CA GLU A 80 -5.24 17.94 -18.60
C GLU A 80 -4.48 18.91 -17.69
N GLN A 81 -4.33 18.59 -16.39
CA GLN A 81 -3.54 19.43 -15.48
C GLN A 81 -2.06 19.52 -15.87
N ILE A 82 -1.47 18.43 -16.37
CA ILE A 82 -0.07 18.41 -16.83
C ILE A 82 0.11 19.34 -18.03
N LYS A 83 -0.84 19.28 -18.98
CA LYS A 83 -0.84 20.17 -20.14
C LYS A 83 -0.98 21.64 -19.74
N ALA A 84 -1.80 21.92 -18.73
CA ALA A 84 -1.96 23.27 -18.18
C ALA A 84 -0.70 23.78 -17.43
N ASN A 85 0.03 22.88 -16.75
CA ASN A 85 1.28 23.19 -16.03
C ASN A 85 2.55 23.09 -16.91
N ASN A 86 2.43 23.35 -18.21
CA ASN A 86 3.55 23.37 -19.15
C ASN A 86 4.38 22.07 -19.16
N GLY A 87 3.74 20.93 -18.88
CA GLY A 87 4.37 19.61 -18.85
C GLY A 87 5.09 19.26 -17.54
N GLN A 88 5.02 20.09 -16.50
CA GLN A 88 5.71 19.81 -15.23
C GLN A 88 4.83 19.03 -14.25
N ILE A 89 5.37 17.91 -13.74
CA ILE A 89 4.81 17.15 -12.63
C ILE A 89 5.82 17.15 -11.49
N LEU A 90 5.42 17.68 -10.35
CA LEU A 90 6.22 17.54 -9.13
C LEU A 90 6.18 16.09 -8.64
N LEU A 91 7.32 15.56 -8.21
CA LEU A 91 7.48 14.17 -7.78
C LEU A 91 6.55 13.79 -6.61
N ILE A 92 6.21 14.75 -5.75
CA ILE A 92 5.26 14.57 -4.65
C ILE A 92 3.87 14.16 -5.14
N TYR A 93 3.44 14.65 -6.31
CA TYR A 93 2.13 14.33 -6.87
C TYR A 93 2.07 12.87 -7.33
N ILE A 94 3.17 12.33 -7.86
CA ILE A 94 3.28 10.90 -8.22
C ILE A 94 3.10 10.04 -6.97
N PHE A 95 3.72 10.41 -5.86
CA PHE A 95 3.54 9.72 -4.59
C PHE A 95 2.18 9.97 -3.94
N ALA A 96 1.43 10.99 -4.33
CA ALA A 96 0.05 11.18 -3.89
C ALA A 96 -0.95 10.37 -4.74
N MET A 97 -0.53 9.92 -5.94
CA MET A 97 -1.45 9.28 -6.89
C MET A 97 -1.88 7.88 -6.45
N PRO A 98 -3.15 7.52 -6.71
CA PRO A 98 -3.69 6.18 -6.49
C PRO A 98 -2.87 5.08 -7.13
N LEU A 99 -2.40 5.35 -8.35
CA LEU A 99 -1.76 4.38 -9.21
C LEU A 99 -0.45 3.86 -8.61
N PHE A 100 0.37 4.76 -8.05
CA PHE A 100 1.63 4.42 -7.40
C PHE A 100 1.39 3.46 -6.23
N TRP A 101 0.48 3.82 -5.32
CA TRP A 101 0.16 2.98 -4.16
C TRP A 101 -0.57 1.69 -4.55
N GLY A 102 -1.33 1.70 -5.64
CA GLY A 102 -1.97 0.51 -6.19
C GLY A 102 -0.95 -0.55 -6.60
N PHE A 103 0.05 -0.17 -7.40
CA PHE A 103 1.14 -1.08 -7.75
C PHE A 103 1.93 -1.53 -6.52
N PHE A 104 2.25 -0.59 -5.62
CA PHE A 104 2.97 -0.90 -4.40
C PHE A 104 2.23 -1.93 -3.53
N ALA A 105 0.90 -1.79 -3.40
CA ALA A 105 0.04 -2.73 -2.69
C ALA A 105 0.01 -4.10 -3.38
N ILE A 106 -0.15 -4.18 -4.70
CA ILE A 106 -0.16 -5.47 -5.42
C ILE A 106 1.14 -6.23 -5.18
N PHE A 107 2.29 -5.60 -5.42
CA PHE A 107 3.59 -6.24 -5.23
C PHE A 107 3.85 -6.59 -3.76
N GLY A 108 3.48 -5.71 -2.83
CA GLY A 108 3.56 -5.97 -1.40
C GLY A 108 2.68 -7.14 -0.94
N GLY A 109 1.48 -7.26 -1.49
CA GLY A 109 0.55 -8.34 -1.19
C GLY A 109 1.03 -9.68 -1.75
N ILE A 110 1.59 -9.71 -2.97
CA ILE A 110 2.26 -10.90 -3.53
C ILE A 110 3.40 -11.35 -2.60
N CYS A 111 4.24 -10.40 -2.17
CA CYS A 111 5.33 -10.67 -1.23
C CYS A 111 4.83 -11.28 0.09
N ALA A 112 3.74 -10.76 0.65
CA ALA A 112 3.13 -11.30 1.87
C ALA A 112 2.63 -12.75 1.67
N ILE A 113 2.02 -13.06 0.51
CA ILE A 113 1.59 -14.42 0.18
C ILE A 113 2.80 -15.37 0.13
N TYR A 114 3.85 -15.02 -0.62
CA TYR A 114 5.06 -15.84 -0.71
C TYR A 114 5.68 -16.09 0.67
N HIS A 115 5.75 -15.06 1.52
CA HIS A 115 6.24 -15.20 2.88
C HIS A 115 5.36 -16.08 3.78
N GLY A 116 4.07 -16.21 3.49
CA GLY A 116 3.19 -17.19 4.11
C GLY A 116 3.61 -18.65 3.88
N PHE A 117 4.36 -18.92 2.79
CA PHE A 117 4.88 -20.25 2.45
C PHE A 117 6.36 -20.45 2.80
N CYS A 118 7.08 -19.41 3.21
CA CYS A 118 8.48 -19.52 3.60
C CYS A 118 8.68 -20.26 4.94
N LYS A 119 9.82 -20.96 5.07
CA LYS A 119 10.32 -21.54 6.34
C LYS A 119 10.46 -20.54 7.49
N CYS A 120 10.44 -19.23 7.20
CA CYS A 120 10.41 -18.18 8.22
C CYS A 120 9.11 -18.18 9.05
N VAL A 121 8.02 -18.73 8.49
CA VAL A 121 6.67 -18.75 9.08
C VAL A 121 6.15 -20.19 9.23
N ARG A 122 6.51 -21.10 8.31
CA ARG A 122 6.36 -22.56 8.47
C ARG A 122 7.23 -23.05 9.64
N LYS A 123 6.66 -23.85 10.54
CA LYS A 123 7.35 -24.47 11.69
C LYS A 123 7.54 -25.98 11.54
N ASP A 124 7.16 -26.52 10.40
CA ASP A 124 7.40 -27.89 9.97
C ASP A 124 8.79 -28.05 9.31
#